data_AF-A0A1Q5KB18-F1
#
_entry.id   AF-A0A1Q5KB18-F1
#
_cell.length_a   1.000
_cell.length_b   1.000
_cell.length_c   1.000
_cell.angle_alpha   90.00
_cell.angle_beta   90.00
_cell.angle_gamma   90.00
#
_symmetry.space_group_name_H-M   'P 1'
#
loop_
_entity.id
_entity.type
_entity.pdbx_description
1 polymer ?
#
loop_
_entity_poly.entity_id
_entity_poly.type
_entity_poly.pdbx_seq_one_letter_code
_entity_poly.pdbx_strand_id
1 'polypeptide(L)'
;MLATPGDAAPPAAPSAPGTEQGGDANPHYAENHAFQSTLDLSEADRVRGEAEVKRVKRGLAALAEGQKSTEDSVFHALHALGYPDGSVTTSTFGPHRTSFTVTLGTLCVDGSLDGVVNGLVNAEAHGRYMEGTGCVKPRGGH
;
A
#
# COMPACT_ATOMS: atom_id res chain seq x y z
N MET A 1 24.32 -62.94 -14.76
CA MET A 1 24.74 -62.59 -16.13
C MET A 1 23.57 -61.92 -16.82
N LEU A 2 23.80 -60.72 -17.41
CA LEU A 2 23.09 -60.12 -18.57
C LEU A 2 21.63 -59.65 -18.34
N ALA A 3 21.05 -58.60 -18.94
CA ALA A 3 21.43 -57.39 -19.68
C ALA A 3 20.11 -56.58 -19.92
N THR A 4 20.13 -55.25 -19.99
CA THR A 4 19.00 -54.39 -20.44
C THR A 4 18.86 -54.43 -21.97
N PRO A 5 17.67 -54.17 -22.57
CA PRO A 5 17.43 -52.86 -23.24
C PRO A 5 15.95 -52.40 -23.29
N GLY A 6 15.74 -51.12 -23.66
CA GLY A 6 14.45 -50.42 -23.70
C GLY A 6 13.64 -50.55 -25.01
N ASP A 7 12.52 -49.84 -25.07
CA ASP A 7 11.64 -49.69 -26.24
C ASP A 7 10.94 -48.30 -26.22
N ALA A 8 10.63 -47.75 -27.38
CA ALA A 8 10.39 -46.32 -27.65
C ALA A 8 9.05 -46.01 -28.35
N ALA A 9 8.38 -44.94 -27.88
CA ALA A 9 7.46 -43.95 -28.50
C ALA A 9 6.19 -44.37 -29.32
N PRO A 10 5.09 -43.57 -29.25
CA PRO A 10 4.87 -42.52 -30.28
C PRO A 10 4.31 -41.18 -29.73
N PRO A 11 4.19 -40.11 -30.57
CA PRO A 11 4.09 -38.72 -30.13
C PRO A 11 2.64 -38.25 -29.97
N ALA A 12 2.39 -37.35 -29.01
CA ALA A 12 1.13 -36.63 -28.90
C ALA A 12 1.26 -35.20 -29.45
N ALA A 13 0.30 -34.82 -30.29
CA ALA A 13 0.20 -33.61 -31.11
C ALA A 13 0.24 -32.28 -30.31
N PRO A 14 0.59 -31.15 -30.97
CA PRO A 14 0.61 -29.85 -30.33
C PRO A 14 -0.82 -29.41 -29.97
N SER A 15 -1.07 -29.15 -28.69
CA SER A 15 -2.30 -28.48 -28.26
C SER A 15 -2.16 -26.97 -28.46
N ALA A 16 -3.18 -26.38 -29.07
CA ALA A 16 -3.28 -24.97 -29.46
C ALA A 16 -3.08 -23.99 -28.28
N PRO A 17 -2.66 -22.74 -28.53
CA PRO A 17 -2.55 -21.73 -27.48
C PRO A 17 -3.96 -21.27 -27.09
N GLY A 18 -4.38 -21.66 -25.88
CA GLY A 18 -5.66 -21.30 -25.30
C GLY A 18 -5.46 -20.51 -24.01
N THR A 19 -5.46 -19.19 -24.15
CA THR A 19 -5.84 -18.17 -23.16
C THR A 19 -5.06 -18.17 -21.84
N GLU A 20 -4.17 -17.18 -21.70
CA GLU A 20 -3.66 -16.68 -20.43
C GLU A 20 -4.83 -16.27 -19.53
N GLN A 21 -5.22 -17.15 -18.61
CA GLN A 21 -6.17 -16.83 -17.55
C GLN A 21 -5.40 -16.80 -16.24
N GLY A 22 -5.51 -15.65 -15.55
CA GLY A 22 -4.65 -15.17 -14.46
C GLY A 22 -4.09 -16.25 -13.55
N GLY A 23 -2.77 -16.23 -13.39
CA GLY A 23 -2.05 -17.14 -12.51
C GLY A 23 -2.64 -17.15 -11.11
N ASP A 24 -2.86 -18.35 -10.60
CA ASP A 24 -3.29 -18.64 -9.23
C ASP A 24 -2.52 -17.74 -8.26
N ALA A 25 -3.23 -16.79 -7.63
CA ALA A 25 -2.71 -16.11 -6.46
C ALA A 25 -2.33 -17.20 -5.45
N ASN A 26 -1.09 -17.15 -4.93
CA ASN A 26 -0.60 -18.10 -3.93
C ASN A 26 -1.71 -18.29 -2.86
N PRO A 27 -2.22 -19.51 -2.64
CA PRO A 27 -3.37 -19.74 -1.76
C PRO A 27 -3.12 -19.27 -0.32
N HIS A 28 -1.84 -19.15 0.07
CA HIS A 28 -1.42 -18.63 1.36
C HIS A 28 -1.13 -17.12 1.37
N TYR A 29 -1.42 -16.39 0.29
CA TYR A 29 -1.15 -14.95 0.21
C TYR A 29 -1.89 -14.17 1.30
N ALA A 30 -3.16 -14.51 1.56
CA ALA A 30 -3.94 -13.89 2.61
C ALA A 30 -3.38 -14.19 4.02
N GLU A 31 -2.97 -15.44 4.28
CA GLU A 31 -2.33 -15.84 5.54
C GLU A 31 -0.96 -15.16 5.73
N ASN A 32 -0.15 -15.12 4.67
CA ASN A 32 1.16 -14.48 4.68
C ASN A 32 1.07 -12.96 4.89
N HIS A 33 -0.07 -12.32 4.62
CA HIS A 33 -0.26 -10.87 4.81
C HIS A 33 -1.19 -10.53 5.98
N ALA A 34 -1.59 -11.51 6.79
CA ALA A 34 -2.47 -11.29 7.95
C ALA A 34 -1.88 -10.27 8.95
N PHE A 35 -0.55 -10.15 9.01
CA PHE A 35 0.16 -9.13 9.80
C PHE A 35 -0.18 -7.68 9.39
N GLN A 36 -0.70 -7.48 8.16
CA GLN A 36 -1.15 -6.18 7.65
C GLN A 36 -2.65 -5.94 7.92
N SER A 37 -3.31 -6.81 8.67
CA SER A 37 -4.72 -6.63 9.03
C SER A 37 -4.88 -5.40 9.92
N THR A 38 -5.92 -4.62 9.63
CA THR A 38 -6.28 -3.43 10.39
C THR A 38 -7.52 -3.72 11.23
N LEU A 39 -7.67 -2.99 12.34
CA LEU A 39 -8.91 -3.00 13.10
C LEU A 39 -10.05 -2.47 12.22
N ASP A 40 -11.22 -3.09 12.34
CA ASP A 40 -12.44 -2.56 11.73
C ASP A 40 -12.74 -1.16 12.27
N LEU A 41 -13.03 -0.24 11.37
CA LEU A 41 -13.48 1.10 11.72
C LEU A 41 -14.98 1.06 12.05
N SER A 42 -15.37 1.81 13.08
CA SER A 42 -16.80 2.12 13.26
C SER A 42 -17.32 2.92 12.06
N GLU A 43 -18.62 2.87 11.79
CA GLU A 43 -19.25 3.68 10.74
C GLU A 43 -18.93 5.18 10.88
N ALA A 44 -18.89 5.68 12.12
CA ALA A 44 -18.53 7.06 12.42
C ALA A 44 -17.06 7.36 12.08
N ASP A 45 -16.13 6.45 12.40
CA ASP A 45 -14.72 6.61 12.08
C ASP A 45 -14.46 6.48 10.58
N ARG A 46 -15.22 5.66 9.86
CA ARG A 46 -15.14 5.56 8.40
C ARG A 46 -15.53 6.88 7.72
N VAL A 47 -16.67 7.46 8.11
CA VAL A 47 -17.12 8.78 7.60
C VAL A 47 -16.10 9.87 7.97
N ARG A 48 -15.55 9.85 9.19
CA ARG A 48 -14.47 10.76 9.58
C ARG A 48 -13.23 10.56 8.71
N GLY A 49 -12.82 9.31 8.48
CA GLY A 49 -11.70 8.93 7.64
C GLY A 49 -11.80 9.48 6.22
N GLU A 50 -12.96 9.32 5.58
CA GLU A 50 -13.20 9.88 4.24
C GLU A 50 -13.10 11.41 4.21
N ALA A 51 -13.59 12.10 5.24
CA ALA A 51 -13.49 13.54 5.35
C ALA A 51 -12.03 14.00 5.51
N GLU A 52 -11.25 13.30 6.35
CA GLU A 52 -9.83 13.57 6.56
C GLU A 52 -9.01 13.27 5.29
N VAL A 53 -9.29 12.17 4.58
CA VAL A 53 -8.68 11.86 3.28
C VAL A 53 -8.90 12.99 2.28
N LYS A 54 -10.13 13.51 2.18
CA LYS A 54 -10.45 14.65 1.30
C LYS A 54 -9.69 15.92 1.72
N ARG A 55 -9.58 16.17 3.03
CA ARG A 55 -8.86 17.32 3.58
C ARG A 55 -7.36 17.24 3.25
N VAL A 56 -6.74 16.08 3.47
CA VAL A 56 -5.32 15.83 3.19
C VAL A 56 -5.04 15.95 1.70
N LYS A 57 -5.82 15.28 0.84
CA LYS A 57 -5.67 15.37 -0.62
C LYS A 57 -5.71 16.82 -1.10
N ARG A 58 -6.66 17.62 -0.62
CA ARG A 58 -6.76 19.03 -0.97
C ARG A 58 -5.58 19.86 -0.46
N GLY A 59 -5.14 19.63 0.77
CA GLY A 59 -4.02 20.38 1.35
C GLY A 59 -2.67 20.08 0.71
N LEU A 60 -2.49 18.86 0.18
CA LEU A 60 -1.26 18.42 -0.45
C LEU A 60 -1.24 18.58 -1.98
N ALA A 61 -2.37 18.91 -2.61
CA ALA A 61 -2.49 19.03 -4.07
C ALA A 61 -1.44 19.99 -4.67
N ALA A 62 -1.27 21.18 -4.08
CA ALA A 62 -0.31 22.17 -4.59
C ALA A 62 1.16 21.70 -4.47
N LEU A 63 1.50 20.91 -3.44
CA LEU A 63 2.83 20.33 -3.32
C LEU A 63 3.10 19.28 -4.39
N ALA A 64 2.08 18.45 -4.66
CA ALA A 64 2.15 17.40 -5.64
C ALA A 64 2.27 17.98 -7.07
N GLU A 65 1.43 18.97 -7.42
CA GLU A 65 1.49 19.68 -8.71
C GLU A 65 2.83 20.39 -8.94
N GLY A 66 3.38 20.99 -7.88
CA GLY A 66 4.66 21.69 -7.96
C GLY A 66 5.89 20.78 -8.01
N GLN A 67 5.72 19.45 -7.92
CA GLN A 67 6.81 18.46 -7.79
C GLN A 67 7.75 18.76 -6.60
N LYS A 68 7.22 19.34 -5.53
CA LYS A 68 7.97 19.73 -4.32
C LYS A 68 7.69 18.79 -3.14
N SER A 69 7.30 17.55 -3.42
CA SER A 69 6.94 16.52 -2.45
C SER A 69 8.19 15.94 -1.79
N THR A 70 8.76 16.63 -0.80
CA THR A 70 9.80 16.09 0.09
C THR A 70 9.16 15.71 1.42
N GLU A 71 9.83 14.89 2.24
CA GLU A 71 9.34 14.56 3.59
C GLU A 71 9.05 15.82 4.40
N ASP A 72 9.97 16.77 4.39
CA ASP A 72 9.88 18.04 5.12
C ASP A 72 8.68 18.89 4.64
N SER A 73 8.50 19.04 3.33
CA SER A 73 7.40 19.84 2.79
C SER A 73 6.03 19.21 3.07
N VAL A 74 5.93 17.88 2.96
CA VAL A 74 4.71 17.13 3.28
C VAL A 74 4.41 17.20 4.76
N PHE A 75 5.41 17.03 5.63
CA PHE A 75 5.26 17.17 7.07
C PHE A 75 4.76 18.56 7.45
N HIS A 76 5.39 19.62 6.93
CA HIS A 76 4.97 20.99 7.20
C HIS A 76 3.57 21.31 6.66
N ALA A 77 3.19 20.81 5.49
CA ALA A 77 1.85 21.00 4.96
C ALA A 77 0.78 20.28 5.82
N LEU A 78 1.05 19.06 6.27
CA LEU A 78 0.16 18.35 7.19
C LEU A 78 0.05 19.08 8.55
N HIS A 79 1.17 19.59 9.08
CA HIS A 79 1.14 20.40 10.29
C HIS A 79 0.33 21.71 10.09
N ALA A 80 0.47 22.37 8.94
CA ALA A 80 -0.32 23.56 8.59
C ALA A 80 -1.83 23.27 8.44
N LEU A 81 -2.20 22.02 8.14
CA LEU A 81 -3.60 21.57 8.20
C LEU A 81 -4.10 21.37 9.64
N GLY A 82 -3.21 21.42 10.65
CA GLY A 82 -3.55 21.30 12.06
C GLY A 82 -3.34 19.90 12.66
N TYR A 83 -2.62 19.02 11.96
CA TYR A 83 -2.20 17.75 12.55
C TYR A 83 -1.00 17.97 13.48
N PRO A 84 -1.09 17.56 14.76
CA PRO A 84 -0.05 17.85 15.74
C PRO A 84 1.25 17.09 15.48
N ASP A 85 2.35 17.63 15.97
CA ASP A 85 3.64 16.93 15.99
C ASP A 85 3.51 15.56 16.67
N GLY A 86 4.14 14.54 16.09
CA GLY A 86 4.05 13.15 16.56
C GLY A 86 2.81 12.38 16.08
N SER A 87 1.81 13.04 15.50
CA SER A 87 0.72 12.34 14.78
C SER A 87 1.07 12.05 13.32
N VAL A 88 2.02 12.80 12.76
CA VAL A 88 2.45 12.70 11.36
C VAL A 88 3.77 11.96 11.29
N THR A 89 3.84 10.97 10.40
CA THR A 89 5.09 10.32 9.99
C THR A 89 5.21 10.44 8.47
N THR A 90 6.37 10.82 7.97
CA THR A 90 6.67 10.88 6.55
C THR A 90 7.83 9.94 6.23
N SER A 91 7.87 9.42 5.01
CA SER A 91 8.96 8.58 4.54
C SER A 91 9.13 8.73 3.04
N THR A 92 10.36 8.82 2.55
CA THR A 92 10.63 8.80 1.10
C THR A 92 10.91 7.38 0.61
N PHE A 93 10.33 7.02 -0.54
CA PHE A 93 10.60 5.78 -1.26
C PHE A 93 11.12 6.09 -2.67
N GLY A 94 12.44 5.99 -2.84
CA GLY A 94 13.10 6.36 -4.10
C GLY A 94 13.09 7.88 -4.35
N PRO A 95 13.48 8.34 -5.56
CA PRO A 95 13.74 9.76 -5.80
C PRO A 95 12.48 10.64 -5.94
N HIS A 96 11.28 10.06 -6.04
CA HIS A 96 10.09 10.78 -6.49
C HIS A 96 8.82 10.51 -5.70
N ARG A 97 8.84 9.57 -4.75
CA ARG A 97 7.64 9.20 -3.98
C ARG A 97 7.87 9.48 -2.51
N THR A 98 7.02 10.31 -1.94
CA THR A 98 6.98 10.57 -0.50
C THR A 98 5.66 10.04 0.05
N SER A 99 5.76 9.14 1.00
CA SER A 99 4.64 8.59 1.76
C SER A 99 4.44 9.36 3.05
N PHE A 100 3.21 9.37 3.55
CA PHE A 100 2.88 9.92 4.86
C PHE A 100 1.87 9.03 5.57
N THR A 101 1.80 9.20 6.88
CA THR A 101 0.83 8.56 7.76
C THR A 101 0.41 9.57 8.82
N VAL A 102 -0.90 9.77 8.98
CA VAL A 102 -1.50 10.61 10.03
C VAL A 102 -2.25 9.72 11.00
N THR A 103 -1.95 9.85 12.29
CA THR A 103 -2.54 9.09 13.39
C THR A 103 -3.61 9.91 14.10
N LEU A 104 -4.88 9.46 14.04
CA LEU A 104 -6.05 10.13 14.59
C LEU A 104 -6.79 9.20 15.57
N GLY A 105 -6.08 8.76 16.62
CA GLY A 105 -6.59 7.79 17.59
C GLY A 105 -6.61 6.37 17.01
N THR A 106 -7.80 5.80 16.83
CA THR A 106 -8.00 4.48 16.19
C THR A 106 -7.99 4.54 14.66
N LEU A 107 -8.14 5.74 14.11
CA LEU A 107 -8.15 6.02 12.68
C LEU A 107 -6.74 6.41 12.22
N CYS A 108 -6.35 5.86 11.08
CA CYS A 108 -5.11 6.15 10.40
C CYS A 108 -5.41 6.65 8.99
N VAL A 109 -4.69 7.66 8.54
CA VAL A 109 -4.74 8.11 7.14
C VAL A 109 -3.36 7.92 6.55
N ASP A 110 -3.21 6.98 5.64
CA ASP A 110 -1.97 6.76 4.90
C ASP A 110 -2.10 7.36 3.50
N GLY A 111 -0.95 7.67 2.90
CA GLY A 111 -0.94 8.15 1.55
C GLY A 111 0.45 8.31 0.98
N SER A 112 0.49 8.72 -0.29
CA SER A 112 1.73 9.06 -0.96
C SER A 112 1.50 10.12 -2.03
N LEU A 113 2.55 10.89 -2.28
CA LEU A 113 2.62 11.85 -3.36
C LEU A 113 3.63 11.31 -4.36
N ASP A 114 3.23 11.24 -5.63
CA ASP A 114 4.11 10.91 -6.73
C ASP A 114 4.49 12.19 -7.49
N GLY A 115 5.76 12.58 -7.38
CA GLY A 115 6.28 13.80 -7.99
C GLY A 115 6.50 13.70 -9.50
N VAL A 116 6.28 12.54 -10.14
CA VAL A 116 6.50 12.36 -11.59
C VAL A 116 5.20 12.18 -12.36
N VAL A 117 4.16 11.63 -11.73
CA VAL A 117 2.86 11.42 -12.37
C VAL A 117 1.86 12.51 -11.95
N ASN A 118 1.91 13.66 -12.65
CA ASN A 118 0.91 14.75 -12.57
C ASN A 118 0.51 15.20 -11.15
N GLY A 119 1.40 15.09 -10.16
CA GLY A 119 1.09 15.52 -8.81
C GLY A 119 -0.07 14.75 -8.17
N LEU A 120 -0.17 13.44 -8.42
CA LEU A 120 -1.22 12.64 -7.80
C LEU A 120 -0.95 12.46 -6.31
N VAL A 121 -1.91 12.88 -5.49
CA VAL A 121 -1.95 12.56 -4.05
C VAL A 121 -2.85 11.34 -3.86
N ASN A 122 -2.27 10.19 -3.52
CA ASN A 122 -3.04 9.05 -3.04
C ASN A 122 -3.17 9.15 -1.52
N ALA A 123 -4.36 8.87 -1.01
CA ALA A 123 -4.61 8.81 0.43
C ALA A 123 -5.85 7.97 0.71
N GLU A 124 -5.75 7.16 1.76
CA GLU A 124 -6.73 6.17 2.19
C GLU A 124 -6.83 6.21 3.72
N ALA A 125 -7.97 5.75 4.25
CA ALA A 125 -8.22 5.71 5.68
C ALA A 125 -8.44 4.26 6.12
N HIS A 126 -7.78 3.86 7.21
CA HIS A 126 -7.90 2.53 7.78
C HIS A 126 -7.82 2.56 9.31
N GLY A 127 -8.19 1.47 9.98
CA GLY A 127 -7.97 1.32 11.41
C GLY A 127 -6.52 1.01 11.74
N ARG A 128 -6.13 1.09 13.01
CA ARG A 128 -4.77 0.69 13.41
C ARG A 128 -4.46 -0.76 13.00
N TYR A 129 -3.23 -1.00 12.56
CA TYR A 129 -2.71 -2.35 12.37
C TYR A 129 -2.76 -3.12 13.70
N MET A 130 -3.23 -4.37 13.65
CA MET A 130 -3.32 -5.21 14.84
C MET A 130 -1.92 -5.55 15.40
N GLU A 131 -0.91 -5.60 14.53
CA GLU A 131 0.46 -5.95 14.89
C GLU A 131 1.29 -4.68 15.22
N GLY A 132 1.18 -4.23 16.48
CA GLY A 132 2.18 -3.46 17.25
C GLY A 132 2.62 -2.06 16.80
N THR A 133 2.33 -1.68 15.56
CA THR A 133 2.88 -0.48 14.88
C THR A 133 1.90 0.68 14.84
N GLY A 134 0.66 0.46 15.30
CA GLY A 134 -0.39 1.47 15.31
C GLY A 134 -0.82 1.82 13.90
N CYS A 135 -0.48 3.01 13.42
CA CYS A 135 -0.85 3.45 12.06
C CYS A 135 0.24 3.20 11.02
N VAL A 136 1.46 2.89 11.43
CA VAL A 136 2.56 2.64 10.49
C VAL A 136 2.46 1.22 9.98
N LYS A 137 2.50 1.03 8.66
CA LYS A 137 2.43 -0.32 8.07
C LYS A 137 3.61 -1.20 8.51
N PRO A 138 3.38 -2.38 9.11
CA PRO A 138 4.45 -3.30 9.49
C PRO A 138 5.21 -3.82 8.27
N ARG A 139 6.54 -3.94 8.41
CA ARG A 139 7.47 -4.37 7.35
C ARG A 139 7.92 -5.83 7.59
N GLY A 140 7.03 -6.80 7.40
CA GLY A 140 7.36 -8.24 7.32
C GLY A 140 6.56 -9.17 8.25
N GLY A 141 6.17 -10.33 7.72
CA GLY A 141 5.71 -11.51 8.46
C GLY A 141 6.84 -12.55 8.46
N HIS A 142 7.09 -13.15 9.62
CA HIS A 142 8.18 -14.10 9.86
C HIS A 142 7.95 -15.47 9.22
#